data_AF-A0A1H3P347-F1
#
_entry.id   AF-A0A1H3P347-F1
#
_cell.length_a   1.000
_cell.length_b   1.000
_cell.length_c   1.000
_cell.angle_alpha   90.00
_cell.angle_beta   90.00
_cell.angle_gamma   90.00
#
_symmetry.space_group_name_H-M   'P 1'
#
loop_
_entity.id
_entity.type
_entity.pdbx_description
1 polymer ?
#
loop_
_entity_poly.entity_id
_entity_poly.type
_entity_poly.pdbx_seq_one_letter_code
_entity_poly.pdbx_strand_id
1 'polypeptide(L)'
;MTEVCVAFPVLSALEEGFEVFVATDASGTFNEVTREAAWSRMAAAGAQLMSWFGVACELHRDWRNDIDGLGTLFSNHIPDYRNLFTAYTAITRRISE
;
A
#
# COMPACT_ATOMS: atom_id res chain seq x y z
N MET A 1 2.36 2.25 -17.98
CA MET A 1 2.69 0.89 -17.52
C MET A 1 3.84 0.95 -16.56
N THR A 2 3.94 0.00 -15.62
CA THR A 2 4.93 0.00 -14.53
C THR A 2 6.37 0.20 -15.02
N GLU A 3 6.78 -0.48 -16.08
CA GLU A 3 8.13 -0.42 -16.67
C GLU A 3 8.45 0.89 -17.41
N VAL A 4 7.46 1.75 -17.64
CA VAL A 4 7.60 3.03 -18.35
C VAL A 4 7.26 4.20 -17.43
N CYS A 5 5.98 4.42 -17.16
CA CYS A 5 5.48 5.62 -16.50
C CYS A 5 5.77 5.64 -15.00
N VAL A 6 6.10 4.50 -14.39
CA VAL A 6 6.54 4.42 -12.99
C VAL A 6 8.05 4.32 -12.94
N ALA A 7 8.65 3.36 -13.65
CA ALA A 7 10.08 3.13 -13.57
C ALA A 7 10.94 4.31 -14.05
N PHE A 8 10.52 5.07 -15.06
CA PHE A 8 11.33 6.19 -15.56
C PHE A 8 11.45 7.32 -14.52
N PRO A 9 10.36 7.89 -13.99
CA PRO A 9 10.49 8.92 -12.95
C PRO A 9 11.09 8.39 -11.64
N VAL A 10 10.88 7.12 -11.28
CA VAL A 10 11.55 6.51 -10.11
C VAL A 10 13.06 6.58 -10.24
N LEU A 11 13.61 6.21 -11.40
CA LEU A 11 15.05 6.20 -11.61
C LEU A 11 15.64 7.61 -11.66
N SER A 12 14.94 8.56 -12.29
CA SER A 12 15.35 9.96 -12.27
C SER A 12 15.33 10.56 -10.86
N ALA A 13 14.29 10.27 -10.07
CA ALA A 13 14.22 10.74 -8.68
C ALA A 13 15.32 10.14 -7.80
N LEU A 14 15.65 8.86 -7.99
CA LEU A 14 16.78 8.23 -7.29
C LEU A 14 18.13 8.87 -7.68
N GLU A 15 18.33 9.21 -8.96
CA GLU A 15 19.52 9.92 -9.43
C GLU A 15 19.65 11.32 -8.82
N GLU A 16 18.52 12.00 -8.59
CA GLU A 16 18.45 13.28 -7.89
C GLU A 16 18.58 13.16 -6.35
N GLY A 17 18.73 11.94 -5.81
CA GLY A 17 18.96 11.68 -4.40
C GLY A 17 17.69 11.61 -3.53
N PHE A 18 16.51 11.48 -4.14
CA PHE A 18 15.28 11.22 -3.40
C PHE A 18 15.23 9.78 -2.89
N GLU A 19 14.58 9.58 -1.75
CA GLU A 19 14.14 8.25 -1.32
C GLU A 19 12.82 7.92 -2.00
N VAL A 20 12.77 6.78 -2.71
CA VAL A 20 11.63 6.43 -3.55
C VAL A 20 11.00 5.12 -3.10
N PHE A 21 9.70 5.17 -2.79
CA PHE A 21 8.87 4.04 -2.41
C PHE A 21 7.85 3.77 -3.52
N VAL A 22 7.82 2.54 -4.05
CA VAL A 22 6.95 2.15 -5.16
C VAL A 22 5.81 1.28 -4.64
N ALA A 23 4.56 1.79 -4.75
CA ALA A 23 3.35 1.01 -4.46
C ALA A 23 3.05 0.05 -5.63
N THR A 24 3.55 -1.17 -5.51
CA THR A 24 3.61 -2.15 -6.60
C THR A 24 2.26 -2.75 -6.96
N ASP A 25 1.37 -2.92 -5.99
CA ASP A 25 -0.01 -3.40 -6.14
C ASP A 25 -0.98 -2.31 -6.63
N ALA A 26 -0.53 -1.06 -6.66
CA ALA A 26 -1.24 0.08 -7.24
C ALA A 26 -0.72 0.46 -8.65
N SER A 27 0.22 -0.31 -9.22
CA SER A 27 0.88 -0.01 -10.50
C SER A 27 0.74 -1.16 -11.51
N GLY A 28 0.05 -0.91 -12.63
CA GLY A 28 -0.26 -1.93 -13.64
C GLY A 28 0.68 -1.98 -14.87
N THR A 29 0.90 -3.18 -15.37
CA THR A 29 1.61 -3.48 -16.63
C THR A 29 0.96 -4.68 -17.35
N PHE A 30 1.50 -5.10 -18.49
CA PHE A 30 0.93 -6.13 -19.36
C PHE A 30 0.86 -7.52 -18.72
N ASN A 31 1.93 -7.95 -18.07
CA ASN A 31 2.06 -9.30 -17.51
C ASN A 31 3.13 -9.37 -16.41
N GLU A 32 3.25 -10.54 -15.79
CA GLU A 32 4.19 -10.81 -14.71
C GLU A 32 5.66 -10.62 -15.13
N VAL A 33 6.05 -11.05 -16.33
CA VAL A 33 7.42 -10.87 -16.83
C VAL A 33 7.79 -9.38 -16.90
N THR A 34 6.91 -8.54 -17.45
CA THR A 34 7.13 -7.09 -17.51
C THR A 34 7.13 -6.44 -16.11
N ARG A 35 6.34 -6.97 -15.18
CA ARG A 35 6.26 -6.50 -13.79
C ARG A 35 7.55 -6.80 -13.04
N GLU A 36 8.01 -8.04 -13.09
CA GLU A 36 9.23 -8.51 -12.42
C GLU A 36 10.49 -7.84 -12.98
N ALA A 37 10.54 -7.62 -14.30
CA ALA A 37 11.63 -6.88 -14.92
C ALA A 37 11.69 -5.42 -14.42
N ALA A 38 10.54 -4.74 -14.32
CA ALA A 38 10.45 -3.38 -13.80
C ALA A 38 10.85 -3.32 -12.32
N TRP A 39 10.31 -4.23 -11.50
CA TRP A 39 10.62 -4.33 -10.07
C TRP A 39 12.09 -4.56 -9.83
N SER A 40 12.69 -5.54 -10.52
CA SER A 40 14.11 -5.87 -10.40
C SER A 40 14.99 -4.66 -10.74
N ARG A 41 14.65 -3.92 -11.81
CA ARG A 41 15.39 -2.71 -12.21
C ARG A 41 15.29 -1.59 -11.19
N MET A 42 14.10 -1.28 -10.69
CA MET A 42 13.89 -0.21 -9.71
C MET A 42 14.54 -0.55 -8.36
N ALA A 43 14.39 -1.79 -7.89
CA ALA A 43 14.99 -2.25 -6.64
C ALA A 43 16.53 -2.23 -6.70
N ALA A 44 17.12 -2.68 -7.82
CA ALA A 44 18.57 -2.63 -8.01
C ALA A 44 19.14 -1.20 -8.02
N ALA A 45 18.32 -0.20 -8.39
CA ALA A 45 18.69 1.21 -8.31
C ALA A 45 18.46 1.84 -6.92
N GLY A 46 17.87 1.11 -5.97
CA GLY A 46 17.64 1.55 -4.59
C GLY A 46 16.20 1.91 -4.23
N ALA A 47 15.22 1.71 -5.13
CA ALA A 47 13.82 1.92 -4.77
C ALA A 47 13.33 0.87 -3.77
N GLN A 48 12.49 1.28 -2.82
CA GLN A 48 11.82 0.37 -1.89
C GLN A 48 10.47 -0.06 -2.47
N LEU A 49 10.27 -1.38 -2.62
CA LEU A 49 9.03 -1.94 -3.17
C LEU A 49 8.05 -2.23 -2.03
N MET A 50 6.85 -1.67 -2.11
CA MET A 50 5.82 -1.79 -1.09
C MET A 50 4.44 -2.13 -1.68
N SER A 51 3.50 -2.48 -0.81
CA SER A 51 2.05 -2.50 -1.10
C SER A 51 1.38 -1.24 -0.54
N TRP A 52 0.20 -0.87 -1.05
CA TRP A 52 -0.53 0.29 -0.53
C TRP A 52 -0.85 0.16 0.97
N PHE A 53 -1.13 -1.05 1.43
CA PHE A 53 -1.40 -1.33 2.84
C PHE A 53 -0.15 -1.10 3.70
N GLY A 54 1.01 -1.55 3.23
CA GLY A 54 2.29 -1.29 3.91
C GLY A 54 2.58 0.21 3.99
N VAL A 55 2.37 0.94 2.89
CA VAL A 55 2.51 2.41 2.86
C VAL A 55 1.60 3.08 3.89
N ALA A 56 0.32 2.70 3.95
CA ALA A 56 -0.62 3.26 4.92
C ALA A 56 -0.19 3.00 6.37
N CYS A 57 0.25 1.78 6.68
CA CYS A 57 0.73 1.41 8.01
C CYS A 57 2.00 2.17 8.40
N GLU A 58 2.98 2.30 7.50
CA GLU A 58 4.22 3.03 7.77
C GLU A 58 4.02 4.54 7.92
N LEU A 59 3.06 5.13 7.20
CA LEU A 59 2.71 6.54 7.39
C LEU A 59 1.94 6.75 8.69
N HIS A 60 0.99 5.87 9.02
CA HIS A 60 0.14 6.04 10.19
C HIS A 60 0.86 5.77 11.52
N ARG A 61 1.84 4.85 11.53
CA ARG A 61 2.71 4.42 12.64
C ARG A 61 2.01 3.78 13.84
N ASP A 62 1.01 4.44 14.40
CA ASP A 62 0.31 4.04 15.62
C ASP A 62 -1.19 4.22 15.44
N TRP A 63 -1.95 3.14 15.63
CA TRP A 63 -3.41 3.14 15.56
C TRP A 63 -4.08 4.22 16.40
N ARG A 64 -3.48 4.57 17.55
CA ARG A 64 -4.03 5.55 18.48
C ARG A 64 -4.06 6.97 17.92
N ASN A 65 -3.34 7.23 16.83
CA ASN A 65 -3.32 8.53 16.17
C ASN A 65 -4.69 8.88 15.57
N ASP A 66 -5.36 7.90 14.94
CA ASP A 66 -6.74 8.02 14.46
C ASP A 66 -7.31 6.63 14.15
N ILE A 67 -7.89 5.98 15.16
CA ILE A 67 -8.42 4.61 15.07
C ILE A 67 -9.57 4.54 14.06
N ASP A 68 -10.49 5.51 14.11
CA ASP A 68 -11.68 5.52 13.26
C ASP A 68 -11.32 5.83 11.81
N GLY A 69 -10.39 6.77 11.56
CA GLY A 69 -9.92 7.09 10.22
C GLY A 69 -9.20 5.93 9.55
N LEU A 70 -8.21 5.32 10.22
CA LEU A 70 -7.50 4.17 9.64
C LEU A 70 -8.40 2.94 9.51
N GLY A 71 -9.25 2.67 10.52
CA GLY A 71 -10.23 1.60 10.48
C GLY A 71 -11.21 1.75 9.31
N THR A 72 -11.66 2.99 9.04
CA THR A 72 -12.53 3.30 7.90
C THR A 72 -11.81 3.09 6.57
N LEU A 73 -10.55 3.52 6.43
CA LEU A 73 -9.75 3.28 5.23
C LEU A 73 -9.65 1.79 4.91
N PHE A 74 -9.28 0.96 5.91
CA PHE A 74 -9.16 -0.47 5.71
C PHE A 74 -10.49 -1.15 5.44
N SER A 75 -11.57 -0.75 6.14
CA SER A 75 -12.92 -1.26 5.86
C SER A 75 -13.35 -0.95 4.42
N ASN A 76 -13.00 0.22 3.89
CA ASN A 76 -13.37 0.61 2.53
C ASN A 76 -12.64 -0.20 1.44
N HIS A 77 -11.40 -0.62 1.68
CA HIS A 77 -10.54 -1.21 0.64
C HIS A 77 -10.12 -2.66 0.89
N ILE A 78 -10.41 -3.24 2.07
CA ILE A 78 -10.10 -4.64 2.42
C ILE A 78 -11.41 -5.31 2.88
N PRO A 79 -12.11 -6.06 1.99
CA PRO A 79 -13.38 -6.71 2.33
C PRO A 79 -13.30 -7.62 3.56
N ASP A 80 -12.20 -8.34 3.73
CA ASP A 80 -11.98 -9.20 4.90
C ASP A 80 -11.92 -8.39 6.21
N TYR A 81 -11.27 -7.22 6.18
CA TYR A 81 -11.22 -6.31 7.32
C TYR A 81 -12.61 -5.74 7.64
N ARG A 82 -13.38 -5.38 6.61
CA ARG A 82 -14.78 -4.94 6.78
C ARG A 82 -15.64 -6.01 7.44
N ASN A 83 -15.48 -7.27 7.03
CA ASN A 83 -16.22 -8.40 7.61
C ASN A 83 -15.94 -8.54 9.11
N LEU A 84 -14.65 -8.46 9.50
CA LEU A 84 -14.24 -8.48 10.90
C LEU A 84 -14.82 -7.31 11.70
N PHE A 85 -14.69 -6.08 11.16
CA PHE A 85 -15.18 -4.87 11.79
C PHE A 85 -16.71 -4.91 12.02
N THR A 86 -17.45 -5.40 11.02
CA THR A 86 -18.92 -5.54 11.08
C THR A 86 -19.33 -6.54 12.15
N ALA A 87 -18.70 -7.73 12.16
CA ALA A 87 -19.01 -8.78 13.14
C ALA A 87 -18.68 -8.33 14.57
N TYR A 88 -17.51 -7.71 14.78
CA TYR A 88 -17.10 -7.18 16.08
C TYR A 88 -18.08 -6.11 16.59
N THR A 89 -18.44 -5.15 15.74
CA THR A 89 -19.36 -4.06 16.13
C THR A 89 -20.74 -4.59 16.51
N ALA A 90 -21.26 -5.58 15.79
CA ALA A 90 -22.54 -6.21 16.10
C ALA A 90 -22.52 -6.92 17.47
N ILE A 91 -21.44 -7.65 17.77
CA ILE A 91 -21.30 -8.36 19.05
C ILE A 91 -21.13 -7.39 20.21
N THR A 92 -20.26 -6.38 20.08
CA THR A 92 -19.97 -5.43 21.16
C THR A 92 -21.22 -4.63 21.54
N ARG A 93 -22.02 -4.20 20.57
CA ARG A 93 -23.31 -3.52 20.82
C ARG A 93 -24.26 -4.39 21.65
N ARG A 94 -24.34 -5.69 21.36
CA ARG A 94 -25.19 -6.63 22.07
C ARG A 94 -24.75 -6.89 23.52
N ILE A 95 -23.45 -6.78 23.81
CA ILE A 95 -22.91 -6.99 25.17
C ILE A 95 -23.07 -5.73 26.04
N SER A 96 -23.15 -4.55 25.42
CA SER A 96 -23.33 -3.27 26.11
C SER A 96 -24.79 -2.93 26.47
N GLU A 97 -25.76 -3.75 26.03
CA GLU A 97 -27.19 -3.69 26.36
C GLU A 97 -27.52 -4.61 27.54
#